data_AF-A0A1C5LPL3-F1
#
_entry.id   AF-A0A1C5LPL3-F1
#
_cell.length_a   1.000
_cell.length_b   1.000
_cell.length_c   1.000
_cell.angle_alpha   90.00
_cell.angle_beta   90.00
_cell.angle_gamma   90.00
#
_symmetry.space_group_name_H-M   'P 1'
#
loop_
_entity.id
_entity.type
_entity.pdbx_description
1 polymer ?
#
loop_
_entity_poly.entity_id
_entity_poly.type
_entity_poly.pdbx_seq_one_letter_code
_entity_poly.pdbx_strand_id
1 'polypeptide(L)'
;MDIRVEKTRQSIINAFIELRSHRELERITIKELCERARINKSTFYSHYQDIYHLSDTLETEVVVSIMENLSHPEKVLEDTADFSRELFMGFLAKDALIGILFSGSRSKCLVQKIEIALKELVFGAYPQYRENRDINIMLTYILYGCYYAFYENRKYGDVPVLSRITELTGETAAAALKMVNK
;
A
#
# COMPACT_ATOMS: atom_id res chain seq x y z
N MET A 1 15.81 -10.47 18.11
CA MET A 1 15.55 -11.29 16.91
C MET A 1 16.87 -11.92 16.48
N ASP A 2 16.89 -13.23 16.18
CA ASP A 2 18.12 -13.95 15.82
C ASP A 2 18.64 -13.51 14.43
N ILE A 3 19.93 -13.16 14.33
CA ILE A 3 20.60 -12.74 13.09
C ILE A 3 20.42 -13.77 11.97
N ARG A 4 20.34 -15.07 12.30
CA ARG A 4 20.13 -16.15 11.33
C ARG A 4 18.72 -16.12 10.73
N VAL A 5 17.71 -15.79 11.53
CA VAL A 5 16.32 -15.64 11.10
C VAL A 5 16.22 -14.46 10.13
N GLU A 6 16.85 -13.33 10.44
CA GLU A 6 16.84 -12.14 9.59
C GLU A 6 17.53 -12.38 8.23
N LYS A 7 18.72 -12.99 8.23
CA LYS A 7 19.43 -13.34 6.99
C LYS A 7 18.63 -14.29 6.11
N THR A 8 17.92 -15.24 6.72
CA THR A 8 17.07 -16.19 6.00
C THR A 8 15.89 -15.48 5.38
N ARG A 9 15.19 -14.65 6.16
CA ARG A 9 14.09 -13.81 5.69
C ARG A 9 14.51 -12.95 4.51
N GLN A 10 15.63 -12.23 4.61
CA GLN A 10 16.12 -11.38 3.52
C GLN A 10 16.46 -12.18 2.25
N SER A 11 17.01 -13.39 2.41
CA SER A 11 17.31 -14.26 1.26
C SER A 11 16.04 -14.71 0.53
N ILE A 12 14.97 -15.02 1.28
CA ILE A 12 13.64 -15.33 0.72
C ILE A 12 13.07 -14.12 -0.02
N ILE A 13 13.12 -12.93 0.58
CA ILE A 13 12.58 -11.69 0.01
C ILE A 13 13.30 -11.35 -1.30
N ASN A 14 14.63 -11.39 -1.30
CA ASN A 14 15.43 -11.09 -2.49
C ASN A 14 15.11 -12.05 -3.64
N ALA A 15 15.06 -13.35 -3.34
CA ALA A 15 14.68 -14.35 -4.33
C ALA A 15 13.26 -14.12 -4.86
N PHE A 16 12.30 -13.79 -3.98
CA PHE A 16 10.92 -13.53 -4.37
C PHE A 16 10.80 -12.33 -5.30
N ILE A 17 11.39 -11.19 -4.93
CA ILE A 17 11.36 -9.95 -5.73
C ILE A 17 11.98 -10.21 -7.11
N GLU A 18 13.11 -10.91 -7.17
CA GLU A 18 13.75 -11.28 -8.42
C GLU A 18 12.85 -12.16 -9.29
N LEU A 19 12.25 -13.21 -8.72
CA LEU A 19 11.37 -14.07 -9.52
C LEU A 19 10.12 -13.30 -9.98
N ARG A 20 9.58 -12.43 -9.13
CA ARG A 20 8.37 -11.66 -9.40
C ARG A 20 8.57 -10.54 -10.41
N SER A 21 9.78 -10.01 -10.55
CA SER A 21 10.09 -9.01 -11.58
C SER A 21 10.06 -9.57 -13.01
N HIS A 22 10.09 -10.89 -13.17
CA HIS A 22 10.15 -11.55 -14.49
C HIS A 22 8.87 -12.31 -14.87
N ARG A 23 7.98 -12.60 -13.90
CA ARG A 23 6.76 -13.38 -14.14
C ARG A 23 5.69 -13.16 -13.07
N GLU A 24 4.49 -13.60 -13.41
CA GLU A 24 3.30 -13.59 -12.57
C GLU A 24 3.48 -14.43 -11.29
N LEU A 25 2.80 -14.04 -10.21
CA LEU A 25 2.89 -14.68 -8.89
C LEU A 25 2.53 -16.18 -8.96
N GLU A 26 1.49 -16.49 -9.72
CA GLU A 26 0.90 -17.82 -9.89
C GLU A 26 1.88 -18.81 -10.53
N ARG A 27 2.92 -18.30 -11.21
CA ARG A 27 3.95 -19.12 -11.86
C ARG A 27 5.18 -19.36 -10.99
N ILE A 28 5.27 -18.73 -9.82
CA ILE A 28 6.41 -18.90 -8.90
C ILE A 28 6.16 -20.13 -8.03
N THR A 29 7.07 -21.10 -8.10
CA THR A 29 6.98 -22.31 -7.25
C THR A 29 7.85 -22.18 -6.00
N ILE A 30 7.42 -22.79 -4.90
CA ILE A 30 8.21 -22.84 -3.65
C ILE A 30 9.56 -23.52 -3.88
N LYS A 31 9.62 -24.54 -4.75
CA LYS A 31 10.86 -25.24 -5.09
C LYS A 31 11.89 -24.26 -5.65
N GLU A 32 11.51 -23.53 -6.68
CA GLU A 32 12.39 -22.58 -7.36
C GLU A 32 12.78 -21.41 -6.47
N LEU A 33 11.84 -20.88 -5.68
CA LEU A 33 12.12 -19.85 -4.70
C LEU A 33 13.18 -20.31 -3.68
N CYS A 34 13.04 -21.54 -3.15
CA CYS A 34 13.99 -22.12 -2.19
C CYS A 34 15.37 -22.33 -2.81
N GLU A 35 15.43 -22.82 -4.05
CA GLU A 35 16.69 -22.99 -4.80
C GLU A 35 17.41 -21.64 -4.97
N ARG A 36 16.67 -20.59 -5.35
CA ARG A 36 17.22 -19.24 -5.55
C ARG A 36 17.66 -18.59 -4.23
N ALA A 37 16.90 -18.79 -3.16
CA ALA A 37 17.20 -18.30 -1.82
C ALA A 37 18.26 -19.15 -1.08
N ARG A 38 18.67 -20.29 -1.64
CA ARG A 38 19.60 -21.26 -1.03
C ARG A 38 19.14 -21.76 0.35
N ILE A 39 17.87 -22.12 0.45
CA ILE A 39 17.25 -22.68 1.66
C ILE A 39 16.50 -23.97 1.38
N ASN A 40 16.19 -24.72 2.44
CA ASN A 40 15.31 -25.87 2.34
C ASN A 40 13.83 -25.43 2.37
N LYS A 41 12.93 -26.24 1.79
CA LYS A 41 11.48 -26.01 1.86
C LYS A 41 10.97 -25.91 3.29
N SER A 42 11.49 -26.74 4.20
CA SER A 42 11.11 -26.69 5.62
C SER A 42 11.44 -25.32 6.25
N THR A 43 12.54 -24.70 5.84
CA THR A 43 12.91 -23.33 6.25
C THR A 43 11.95 -22.31 5.66
N PHE A 44 11.54 -22.44 4.39
CA PHE A 44 10.50 -21.56 3.85
C PHE A 44 9.19 -21.66 4.66
N TYR A 45 8.73 -22.89 4.91
CA TYR A 45 7.48 -23.14 5.61
C TYR A 45 7.50 -22.77 7.10
N SER A 46 8.68 -22.57 7.71
CA SER A 46 8.76 -21.97 9.06
C SER A 46 8.52 -20.46 9.06
N HIS A 47 8.55 -19.80 7.91
CA HIS A 47 8.29 -18.36 7.77
C HIS A 47 6.97 -18.04 7.06
N TYR A 48 6.60 -18.82 6.05
CA TYR A 48 5.44 -18.53 5.21
C TYR A 48 4.66 -19.80 4.86
N GLN A 49 3.33 -19.72 4.89
CA GLN A 49 2.46 -20.86 4.58
C GLN A 49 2.56 -21.28 3.11
N ASP A 50 2.59 -20.29 2.21
CA ASP A 50 2.73 -20.47 0.77
C ASP A 50 3.25 -19.20 0.10
N ILE A 51 3.24 -19.17 -1.24
CA ILE A 51 3.71 -18.03 -2.03
C ILE A 51 2.79 -16.80 -1.91
N TYR A 52 1.49 -17.01 -1.68
CA TYR A 52 0.52 -15.94 -1.52
C TYR A 52 0.65 -15.28 -0.16
N HIS A 53 0.90 -16.06 0.90
CA HIS A 53 1.21 -15.55 2.24
C HIS A 53 2.49 -14.71 2.22
N LEU A 54 3.53 -15.14 1.50
CA LEU A 54 4.73 -14.32 1.29
C LEU A 54 4.41 -13.01 0.54
N SER A 55 3.68 -13.08 -0.58
CA SER A 55 3.28 -11.89 -1.34
C SER A 55 2.50 -10.90 -0.48
N ASP A 56 1.49 -11.40 0.23
CA ASP A 56 0.62 -10.59 1.08
C ASP A 56 1.39 -9.93 2.24
N THR A 57 2.35 -10.66 2.83
CA THR A 57 3.24 -10.14 3.87
C THR A 57 4.06 -8.96 3.34
N LEU A 58 4.72 -9.12 2.19
CA LEU A 58 5.58 -8.07 1.62
C LEU A 58 4.78 -6.87 1.11
N GLU A 59 3.63 -7.11 0.51
CA GLU A 59 2.69 -6.06 0.11
C GLU A 59 2.24 -5.23 1.31
N THR A 60 1.87 -5.89 2.42
CA THR A 60 1.48 -5.22 3.67
C THR A 60 2.65 -4.41 4.25
N GLU A 61 3.85 -4.99 4.30
CA GLU A 61 5.04 -4.29 4.82
C GLU A 61 5.41 -3.05 4.01
N VAL A 62 5.27 -3.10 2.69
CA VAL A 62 5.49 -1.92 1.85
C VAL A 62 4.48 -0.82 2.15
N VAL A 63 3.19 -1.14 2.28
CA VAL A 63 2.17 -0.15 2.62
C VAL A 63 2.38 0.41 4.03
N VAL A 64 2.55 -0.46 5.03
CA VAL A 64 2.77 -0.06 6.43
C VAL A 64 3.99 0.85 6.53
N SER A 65 5.10 0.48 5.91
CA SER A 65 6.31 1.30 5.94
C SER A 65 6.16 2.65 5.21
N ILE A 66 5.22 2.81 4.29
CA ILE A 66 4.89 4.13 3.73
C ILE A 66 4.08 4.94 4.74
N MET A 67 3.08 4.32 5.37
CA MET A 67 2.20 4.97 6.34
C MET A 67 2.94 5.41 7.62
N GLU A 68 3.91 4.62 8.08
CA GLU A 68 4.74 4.93 9.26
C GLU A 68 5.72 6.10 9.03
N ASN A 69 6.02 6.44 7.77
CA ASN A 69 6.92 7.54 7.42
C ASN A 69 6.18 8.88 7.19
N LEU A 70 4.86 8.93 7.40
CA LEU A 70 4.08 10.16 7.32
C LEU A 70 4.40 11.05 8.54
N SER A 71 4.60 12.34 8.31
CA SER A 71 5.04 13.26 9.37
C SER A 71 3.88 13.63 10.31
N HIS A 72 2.68 13.76 9.73
CA HIS A 72 1.48 14.24 10.42
C HIS A 72 0.24 13.41 10.07
N PRO A 73 0.25 12.10 10.37
CA PRO A 73 -0.89 11.23 10.06
C PRO A 73 -2.21 11.68 10.68
N GLU A 74 -2.16 12.37 11.82
CA GLU A 74 -3.31 12.94 12.52
C GLU A 74 -4.02 14.03 11.70
N LYS A 75 -3.30 14.74 10.82
CA LYS A 75 -3.87 15.84 10.01
C LYS A 75 -4.63 15.37 8.77
N VAL A 76 -4.82 14.06 8.59
CA VAL A 76 -5.50 13.46 7.43
C VAL A 76 -6.85 14.13 7.09
N LEU A 77 -7.61 14.60 8.09
CA LEU A 77 -8.88 15.32 7.90
C LEU A 77 -8.75 16.85 8.01
N GLU A 78 -7.66 17.37 8.58
CA GLU A 78 -7.44 18.80 8.82
C GLU A 78 -6.69 19.47 7.65
N ASP A 79 -5.72 18.76 7.07
CA ASP A 79 -4.94 19.17 5.91
C ASP A 79 -4.81 17.98 4.93
N THR A 80 -5.93 17.64 4.30
CA THR A 80 -5.99 16.51 3.36
C THR A 80 -5.05 16.71 2.16
N ALA A 81 -4.79 17.96 1.77
CA ALA A 81 -3.91 18.26 0.64
C ALA A 81 -2.44 17.95 0.98
N ASP A 82 -1.94 18.41 2.12
CA ASP A 82 -0.58 18.09 2.59
C ASP A 82 -0.42 16.59 2.86
N PHE A 83 -1.39 15.98 3.55
CA PHE A 83 -1.42 14.54 3.79
C PHE A 83 -1.36 13.73 2.49
N SER A 84 -2.19 14.06 1.49
CA SER A 84 -2.20 13.34 0.22
C SER A 84 -0.89 13.49 -0.55
N ARG A 85 -0.23 14.65 -0.45
CA ARG A 85 1.09 14.89 -1.03
C ARG A 85 2.19 14.07 -0.34
N GLU A 86 2.23 14.02 0.99
CA GLU A 86 3.18 13.17 1.72
C GLU A 86 2.98 11.69 1.39
N LEU A 87 1.73 11.22 1.44
CA LEU A 87 1.37 9.86 1.10
C LEU A 87 1.85 9.50 -0.30
N PHE A 88 1.57 10.38 -1.26
CA PHE A 88 2.01 10.21 -2.63
C PHE A 88 3.55 10.12 -2.76
N MET A 89 4.30 11.02 -2.10
CA MET A 89 5.76 10.97 -2.13
C MET A 89 6.30 9.66 -1.55
N GLY A 90 5.66 9.14 -0.51
CA GLY A 90 5.98 7.82 0.04
C GLY A 90 5.79 6.68 -0.97
N PHE A 91 4.71 6.72 -1.76
CA PHE A 91 4.49 5.75 -2.84
C PHE A 91 5.52 5.91 -3.97
N LEU A 92 5.84 7.13 -4.42
CA LEU A 92 6.88 7.32 -5.45
C LEU A 92 8.24 6.81 -5.03
N ALA A 93 8.62 7.02 -3.76
CA ALA A 93 9.90 6.57 -3.25
C ALA A 93 10.09 5.04 -3.36
N LYS A 94 8.99 4.29 -3.54
CA LYS A 94 8.97 2.82 -3.66
C LYS A 94 8.34 2.32 -4.96
N ASP A 95 8.16 3.17 -5.98
CA ASP A 95 7.40 2.87 -7.21
C ASP A 95 7.83 1.55 -7.87
N ALA A 96 9.13 1.30 -8.00
CA ALA A 96 9.65 0.06 -8.59
C ALA A 96 9.25 -1.19 -7.79
N LEU A 97 9.33 -1.15 -6.47
CA LEU A 97 8.96 -2.28 -5.61
C LEU A 97 7.44 -2.50 -5.63
N ILE A 98 6.67 -1.41 -5.58
CA ILE A 98 5.20 -1.44 -5.70
C ILE A 98 4.80 -2.07 -7.05
N GLY A 99 5.44 -1.66 -8.14
CA GLY A 99 5.22 -2.22 -9.47
C GLY A 99 5.47 -3.72 -9.54
N ILE A 100 6.47 -4.24 -8.82
CA ILE A 100 6.75 -5.68 -8.75
C ILE A 100 5.67 -6.41 -7.94
N LEU A 101 5.44 -5.98 -6.69
CA LEU A 101 4.57 -6.68 -5.74
C LEU A 101 3.10 -6.66 -6.17
N PHE A 102 2.63 -5.52 -6.68
CA PHE A 102 1.22 -5.30 -7.03
C PHE A 102 0.95 -5.45 -8.54
N SER A 103 1.79 -6.14 -9.30
CA SER A 103 1.50 -6.38 -10.74
C SER A 103 0.44 -7.45 -10.96
N GLY A 104 -0.19 -7.44 -12.14
CA GLY A 104 -1.12 -8.49 -12.57
C GLY A 104 -2.34 -8.64 -11.65
N SER A 105 -2.62 -9.86 -11.22
CA SER A 105 -3.74 -10.20 -10.34
C SER A 105 -3.71 -9.47 -8.98
N ARG A 106 -2.53 -8.98 -8.55
CA ARG A 106 -2.32 -8.28 -7.28
C ARG A 106 -2.56 -6.77 -7.34
N SER A 107 -2.83 -6.20 -8.51
CA SER A 107 -3.02 -4.74 -8.70
C SER A 107 -4.10 -4.12 -7.82
N LYS A 108 -5.20 -4.84 -7.58
CA LYS A 108 -6.28 -4.38 -6.70
C LYS A 108 -5.91 -4.41 -5.22
N CYS A 109 -4.91 -5.21 -4.82
CA CYS A 109 -4.51 -5.34 -3.43
C CYS A 109 -3.85 -4.05 -2.90
N LEU A 110 -3.27 -3.22 -3.77
CA LEU A 110 -2.63 -1.97 -3.37
C LEU A 110 -3.66 -1.02 -2.74
N VAL A 111 -4.69 -0.64 -3.49
CA VAL A 111 -5.71 0.30 -3.00
C VAL A 111 -6.47 -0.25 -1.78
N GLN A 112 -6.71 -1.57 -1.73
CA GLN A 112 -7.33 -2.22 -0.57
C GLN A 112 -6.48 -2.14 0.69
N LYS A 113 -5.17 -2.39 0.59
CA LYS A 113 -4.27 -2.30 1.74
C LYS A 113 -4.08 -0.86 2.19
N ILE A 114 -4.02 0.10 1.26
CA ILE A 114 -4.01 1.53 1.59
C ILE A 114 -5.30 1.91 2.32
N GLU A 115 -6.46 1.42 1.87
CA GLU A 115 -7.75 1.71 2.51
C GLU A 115 -7.79 1.25 3.96
N ILE A 116 -7.34 0.01 4.22
CA ILE A 116 -7.28 -0.55 5.57
C ILE A 116 -6.35 0.31 6.43
N ALA A 117 -5.13 0.58 5.95
CA ALA A 117 -4.15 1.34 6.72
C ALA A 117 -4.61 2.79 6.98
N LEU A 118 -5.20 3.44 5.98
CA LEU A 118 -5.75 4.79 6.10
C LEU A 118 -6.91 4.85 7.09
N LYS A 119 -7.84 3.89 7.05
CA LYS A 119 -8.96 3.82 7.99
C LYS A 119 -8.49 3.59 9.42
N GLU A 120 -7.53 2.70 9.65
CA GLU A 120 -6.96 2.52 10.98
C GLU A 120 -6.23 3.78 11.48
N LEU A 121 -5.55 4.50 10.58
CA LEU A 121 -4.95 5.80 10.91
C LEU A 121 -6.00 6.83 11.35
N VAL A 122 -7.03 7.03 10.51
CA VAL A 122 -8.10 8.01 10.74
C VAL A 122 -8.88 7.65 12.00
N PHE A 123 -9.25 6.38 12.20
CA PHE A 123 -10.04 5.96 13.35
C PHE A 123 -9.23 5.81 14.63
N GLY A 124 -7.91 5.69 14.53
CA GLY A 124 -7.01 5.86 15.67
C GLY A 124 -6.99 7.31 16.15
N ALA A 125 -6.89 8.27 15.23
CA ALA A 125 -6.88 9.71 15.55
C ALA A 125 -8.28 10.24 15.92
N TYR A 126 -9.33 9.74 15.28
CA TYR A 126 -10.73 10.16 15.45
C TYR A 126 -11.66 8.96 15.68
N PRO A 127 -11.63 8.33 16.87
CA PRO A 127 -12.43 7.13 17.16
C PRO A 127 -13.93 7.30 16.94
N GLN A 128 -14.46 8.52 17.12
CA GLN A 128 -15.87 8.86 16.88
C GLN A 128 -16.31 8.64 15.43
N TYR A 129 -15.38 8.59 14.47
CA TYR A 129 -15.69 8.40 13.06
C TYR A 129 -15.72 6.93 12.63
N ARG A 130 -15.31 5.98 13.49
CA ARG A 130 -15.21 4.55 13.13
C ARG A 130 -16.52 3.98 12.60
N GLU A 131 -17.64 4.28 13.27
CA GLU A 131 -18.99 3.85 12.87
C GLU A 131 -19.76 4.93 12.09
N ASN A 132 -19.11 6.05 11.74
CA ASN A 132 -19.75 7.10 10.97
C ASN A 132 -19.84 6.67 9.50
N ARG A 133 -21.06 6.38 9.05
CA ARG A 133 -21.35 5.94 7.67
C ARG A 133 -20.79 6.90 6.62
N ASP A 134 -20.99 8.19 6.81
CA ASP A 134 -20.68 9.20 5.79
C ASP A 134 -19.16 9.41 5.68
N ILE A 135 -18.44 9.38 6.80
CA ILE A 135 -16.96 9.37 6.79
C ILE A 135 -16.42 8.10 6.13
N ASN A 136 -16.98 6.93 6.44
CA ASN A 136 -16.56 5.67 5.83
C ASN A 136 -16.73 5.69 4.30
N ILE A 137 -17.88 6.16 3.81
CA ILE A 137 -18.15 6.30 2.36
C ILE A 137 -17.20 7.32 1.74
N MET A 138 -16.99 8.47 2.40
CA MET A 138 -16.09 9.52 1.92
C MET A 138 -14.66 9.00 1.77
N LEU A 139 -14.10 8.32 2.78
CA LEU A 139 -12.74 7.78 2.73
C LEU A 139 -12.57 6.79 1.57
N THR A 140 -13.51 5.85 1.41
CA THR A 140 -13.48 4.89 0.31
C THR A 140 -13.60 5.60 -1.06
N TYR A 141 -14.54 6.55 -1.19
CA TYR A 141 -14.76 7.30 -2.42
C TYR A 141 -13.52 8.10 -2.85
N ILE A 142 -12.96 8.88 -1.93
CA ILE A 142 -11.78 9.71 -2.19
C ILE A 142 -10.59 8.83 -2.54
N LEU A 143 -10.31 7.78 -1.74
CA LEU A 143 -9.13 6.95 -1.95
C LEU A 143 -9.18 6.22 -3.30
N TYR A 144 -10.30 5.57 -3.62
CA TYR A 144 -10.43 4.85 -4.89
C TYR A 144 -10.46 5.84 -6.06
N GLY A 145 -11.15 6.97 -5.91
CA GLY A 145 -11.13 8.06 -6.89
C GLY A 145 -9.72 8.54 -7.20
N CYS A 146 -8.92 8.86 -6.17
CA CYS A 146 -7.51 9.26 -6.32
C CYS A 146 -6.68 8.19 -7.02
N TYR A 147 -6.78 6.95 -6.56
CA TYR A 147 -6.00 5.83 -7.08
C TYR A 147 -6.26 5.60 -8.56
N TYR A 148 -7.53 5.46 -8.96
CA TYR A 148 -7.89 5.21 -10.35
C TYR A 148 -7.68 6.44 -11.22
N ALA A 149 -7.96 7.65 -10.71
CA ALA A 149 -7.65 8.87 -11.44
C ALA A 149 -6.14 8.98 -11.73
N PHE A 150 -5.28 8.64 -10.77
CA PHE A 150 -3.84 8.64 -11.00
C PHE A 150 -3.46 7.59 -12.04
N TYR A 151 -3.84 6.33 -11.80
CA TYR A 151 -3.47 5.19 -12.62
C TYR A 151 -3.90 5.34 -14.09
N GLU A 152 -5.14 5.74 -14.35
CA GLU A 152 -5.69 5.88 -15.71
C GLU A 152 -5.15 7.11 -16.46
N ASN A 153 -4.61 8.10 -15.73
CA ASN A 153 -4.16 9.37 -16.31
C ASN A 153 -2.64 9.55 -16.31
N ARG A 154 -1.84 8.56 -15.86
CA ARG A 154 -0.36 8.63 -15.85
C ARG A 154 0.26 9.03 -17.19
N LYS A 155 -0.43 8.80 -18.31
CA LYS A 155 -0.02 9.24 -19.66
C LYS A 155 0.20 10.76 -19.79
N TYR A 156 -0.36 11.57 -18.89
CA TYR A 156 -0.14 13.03 -18.84
C TYR A 156 1.05 13.43 -17.94
N GLY A 157 1.82 12.46 -17.46
CA GLY A 157 2.92 12.64 -16.51
C GLY A 157 2.44 12.55 -15.07
N ASP A 158 3.24 11.93 -14.21
CA ASP A 158 2.85 11.69 -12.82
C ASP A 158 2.59 13.02 -12.09
N VAL A 159 3.57 13.93 -12.06
CA VAL A 159 3.50 15.20 -11.30
C VAL A 159 2.27 16.06 -11.64
N PRO A 160 1.94 16.37 -12.91
CA PRO A 160 0.75 17.15 -13.24
C PRO A 160 -0.56 16.48 -12.82
N VAL A 161 -0.68 15.17 -13.03
CA VAL A 161 -1.89 14.40 -12.68
C VAL A 161 -2.15 14.48 -11.18
N LEU A 162 -1.09 14.36 -10.39
CA LEU A 162 -1.20 14.35 -8.93
C LEU A 162 -1.48 15.71 -8.35
N SER A 163 -0.83 16.76 -8.87
CA SER A 163 -1.15 18.13 -8.49
C SER A 163 -2.66 18.35 -8.61
N ARG A 164 -3.25 17.88 -9.72
CA ARG A 164 -4.68 18.01 -9.94
C ARG A 164 -5.53 17.13 -9.01
N ILE A 165 -5.10 15.89 -8.75
CA ILE A 165 -5.80 15.00 -7.81
C ILE A 165 -5.77 15.57 -6.38
N THR A 166 -4.63 16.07 -5.92
CA THR A 166 -4.49 16.67 -4.58
C THR A 166 -5.42 17.88 -4.40
N GLU A 167 -5.51 18.77 -5.40
CA GLU A 167 -6.47 19.88 -5.40
C GLU A 167 -7.92 19.39 -5.26
N LEU A 168 -8.34 18.46 -6.14
CA LEU A 168 -9.70 17.91 -6.14
C LEU A 168 -10.04 17.19 -4.84
N THR A 169 -9.06 16.47 -4.26
CA THR A 169 -9.22 15.76 -3.00
C THR A 169 -9.42 16.71 -1.84
N GLY A 170 -8.66 17.80 -1.76
CA GLY A 170 -8.84 18.82 -0.73
C GLY A 170 -10.24 19.46 -0.77
N GLU A 171 -10.71 19.83 -1.97
CA GLU A 171 -12.05 20.39 -2.16
C GLU A 171 -13.15 19.38 -1.78
N THR A 172 -13.01 18.12 -2.23
CA THR A 172 -13.99 17.05 -1.99
C THR A 172 -14.06 16.68 -0.50
N ALA A 173 -12.92 16.54 0.16
CA ALA A 173 -12.84 16.25 1.59
C ALA A 173 -13.47 17.38 2.42
N ALA A 174 -13.14 18.64 2.11
CA ALA A 174 -13.71 19.79 2.81
C ALA A 174 -15.23 19.89 2.65
N ALA A 175 -15.75 19.61 1.45
CA ALA A 175 -17.19 19.58 1.20
C ALA A 175 -17.88 18.45 1.99
N ALA A 176 -17.30 17.25 1.99
CA ALA A 176 -17.85 16.10 2.68
C ALA A 176 -17.82 16.27 4.21
N LEU A 177 -16.74 16.78 4.80
CA LEU A 177 -16.66 17.06 6.24
C LEU A 177 -17.71 18.09 6.70
N LYS A 178 -18.04 19.08 5.87
CA LYS A 178 -19.14 20.03 6.16
C LYS A 178 -20.52 19.38 6.18
N MET A 179 -20.72 18.28 5.43
CA MET A 179 -21.99 17.55 5.44
C MET A 179 -22.12 16.67 6.68
N VAL A 180 -21.01 16.12 7.19
CA VAL A 180 -21.00 15.27 8.40
C VAL A 180 -21.19 16.08 9.68
N ASN A 181 -20.72 17.34 9.70
CA ASN A 181 -20.81 18.22 10.86
C ASN A 181 -22.12 19.05 10.93
N LYS A 182 -23.10 18.76 10.07
CA LYS A 182 -24.45 19.37 10.09
C LYS A 182 -25.45 18.46 10.77
#